data_AF-U7QVB2-F1
#
_entry.id   AF-U7QVB2-F1
#
_cell.length_a   1.000
_cell.length_b   1.000
_cell.length_c   1.000
_cell.angle_alpha   90.00
_cell.angle_beta   90.00
_cell.angle_gamma   90.00
#
_symmetry.space_group_name_H-M   'P 1'
#
loop_
_entity.id
_entity.type
_entity.pdbx_description
1 polymer ?
#
loop_
_entity_poly.entity_id
_entity_poly.type
_entity_poly.pdbx_seq_one_letter_code
_entity_poly.pdbx_strand_id
1 'polypeptide(L)'
;MSFNLNALAYPEIIIIDNTEHSASRKGNTVKIPYTDEPDVGIGDTITQKSGKRVIELKVLDVSFLPGGTLQVGTKHKHMLIMEVEIMTASEHKSKNHNSVVK
;
A
#
# COMPACT_ATOMS: atom_id res chain seq x y z
N MET A 1 -16.70 -20.27 17.63
CA MET A 1 -15.79 -19.17 17.25
C MET A 1 -16.38 -18.46 16.04
N SER A 2 -16.87 -17.22 16.18
CA SER A 2 -17.18 -16.40 15.00
C SER A 2 -15.88 -15.74 14.54
N PHE A 3 -15.39 -16.11 13.35
CA PHE A 3 -14.27 -15.42 12.72
C PHE A 3 -14.78 -14.06 12.22
N ASN A 4 -14.29 -12.97 12.81
CA ASN A 4 -14.63 -11.63 12.33
C ASN A 4 -13.79 -11.32 11.08
N LEU A 5 -14.27 -11.77 9.91
CA LEU A 5 -13.62 -11.56 8.61
C LEU A 5 -13.35 -10.08 8.30
N ASN A 6 -14.15 -9.19 8.89
CA ASN A 6 -13.99 -7.73 8.73
C ASN A 6 -12.66 -7.23 9.32
N ALA A 7 -12.13 -7.88 10.36
CA ALA A 7 -10.86 -7.51 10.97
C ALA A 7 -9.64 -7.81 10.07
N LEU A 8 -9.82 -8.60 9.00
CA LEU A 8 -8.77 -8.99 8.06
C LEU A 8 -8.82 -8.21 6.75
N ALA A 9 -9.77 -7.27 6.58
CA ALA A 9 -9.92 -6.53 5.34
C ALA A 9 -8.72 -5.60 5.05
N TYR A 10 -8.14 -5.02 6.11
CA TYR A 10 -7.02 -4.07 6.03
C TYR A 10 -5.93 -4.43 7.07
N PRO A 11 -5.19 -5.54 6.85
CA PRO A 11 -4.25 -6.07 7.84
C PRO A 11 -2.90 -5.33 7.87
N GLU A 12 -2.63 -4.47 6.90
CA GLU A 12 -1.36 -3.74 6.76
C GLU A 12 -1.43 -2.36 7.42
N ILE A 13 -0.26 -1.78 7.71
CA ILE A 13 -0.13 -0.39 8.14
C ILE A 13 0.70 0.37 7.10
N ILE A 14 0.12 1.45 6.58
CA ILE A 14 0.79 2.42 5.70
C ILE A 14 0.91 3.73 6.46
N ILE A 15 2.07 4.38 6.34
CA ILE A 15 2.35 5.66 6.94
C ILE A 15 2.45 6.69 5.82
N ILE A 16 1.57 7.69 5.88
CA ILE A 16 1.50 8.84 4.97
C ILE A 16 1.63 10.09 5.86
N ASP A 17 2.57 10.97 5.54
CA ASP A 17 2.88 12.16 6.36
C ASP A 17 2.90 11.89 7.87
N ASN A 18 3.69 10.88 8.28
CA ASN A 18 3.81 10.41 9.67
C ASN A 18 2.52 9.91 10.35
N THR A 19 1.42 9.78 9.61
CA THR A 19 0.14 9.28 10.10
C THR A 19 -0.04 7.81 9.71
N GLU A 20 -0.37 6.95 10.68
CA GLU A 20 -0.62 5.52 10.44
C GLU A 20 -2.05 5.30 9.92
N HIS A 21 -2.16 4.55 8.83
CA HIS A 21 -3.41 4.14 8.20
C HIS A 21 -3.49 2.61 8.10
N SER A 22 -4.61 2.03 8.50
CA SER A 22 -4.92 0.64 8.15
C SER A 22 -5.05 0.51 6.63
N ALA A 23 -4.48 -0.53 6.06
CA ALA A 23 -4.44 -0.70 4.61
C ALA A 23 -4.55 -2.16 4.20
N SER A 24 -4.87 -2.37 2.93
CA SER A 24 -4.73 -3.65 2.25
C SER A 24 -3.76 -3.46 1.10
N ARG A 25 -2.76 -4.33 0.99
CA ARG A 25 -1.82 -4.31 -0.13
C ARG A 25 -1.85 -5.65 -0.86
N LYS A 26 -1.98 -5.61 -2.19
CA LYS A 26 -1.86 -6.79 -3.05
C LYS A 26 -0.99 -6.44 -4.25
N GLY A 27 0.26 -6.93 -4.24
CA GLY A 27 1.26 -6.55 -5.25
C GLY A 27 1.61 -5.07 -5.14
N ASN A 28 1.35 -4.32 -6.21
CA ASN A 28 1.63 -2.89 -6.31
C ASN A 28 0.41 -2.02 -5.98
N THR A 29 -0.77 -2.61 -5.77
CA THR A 29 -1.95 -1.85 -5.38
C THR A 29 -2.07 -1.79 -3.86
N VAL A 30 -2.17 -0.58 -3.32
CA VAL A 30 -2.47 -0.27 -1.92
C VAL A 30 -3.86 0.34 -1.83
N LYS A 31 -4.66 -0.12 -0.87
CA LYS A 31 -6.00 0.38 -0.59
C LYS A 31 -6.08 0.85 0.86
N ILE A 32 -6.46 2.11 1.05
CA ILE A 32 -6.59 2.74 2.37
C ILE A 32 -8.00 3.30 2.51
N PRO A 33 -8.80 2.80 3.45
CA PRO A 33 -10.09 3.41 3.75
C PRO A 33 -9.86 4.71 4.56
N TYR A 34 -10.55 5.79 4.20
CA TYR A 34 -10.39 7.10 4.82
C TYR A 34 -11.71 7.82 5.11
N THR A 35 -11.67 8.74 6.08
CA THR A 35 -12.74 9.72 6.33
C THR A 35 -12.28 11.08 5.84
N ASP A 36 -11.13 11.53 6.34
CA ASP A 36 -10.45 12.74 5.91
C ASP A 36 -9.42 12.35 4.84
N GLU A 37 -9.33 13.14 3.77
CA GLU A 37 -8.47 12.86 2.63
C GLU A 37 -6.99 12.92 3.06
N PRO A 38 -6.20 11.83 2.91
CA PRO A 38 -4.78 11.86 3.20
C PRO A 38 -4.03 12.75 2.22
N ASP A 39 -3.06 13.53 2.72
CA ASP A 39 -2.17 14.34 1.88
C ASP A 39 -1.13 13.44 1.21
N VAL A 40 -1.45 12.97 0.00
CA VAL A 40 -0.59 12.09 -0.81
C VAL A 40 -0.84 12.29 -2.29
N GLY A 41 0.23 12.30 -3.06
CA GLY A 41 0.22 12.45 -4.50
C GLY A 41 1.19 11.53 -5.23
N ILE A 42 1.10 11.55 -6.55
CA ILE A 42 2.05 10.86 -7.44
C ILE A 42 3.44 11.42 -7.19
N GLY A 43 4.42 10.53 -7.03
CA GLY A 43 5.80 10.91 -6.76
C GLY A 43 6.14 11.00 -5.27
N ASP A 44 5.20 10.83 -4.36
CA ASP A 44 5.51 10.78 -2.93
C ASP A 44 6.15 9.45 -2.52
N THR A 45 6.89 9.48 -1.41
CA THR A 45 7.41 8.29 -0.76
C THR A 45 6.60 8.03 0.50
N ILE A 46 5.97 6.88 0.56
CA ILE A 46 5.21 6.40 1.73
C ILE A 46 5.88 5.18 2.32
N THR A 47 5.48 4.81 3.52
CA THR A 47 6.08 3.68 4.24
C THR A 47 5.06 2.60 4.53
N GLN A 48 5.40 1.34 4.28
CA GLN A 48 4.65 0.20 4.80
C GLN A 48 5.38 -0.41 6.00
N LYS A 49 4.65 -0.64 7.09
CA LYS A 49 5.13 -1.37 8.25
C LYS A 49 4.61 -2.80 8.23
N SER A 50 5.53 -3.77 8.19
CA SER A 50 5.22 -5.19 8.26
C SER A 50 5.95 -5.81 9.44
N GLY A 51 5.24 -5.95 10.56
CA GLY A 51 5.84 -6.33 11.84
C GLY A 51 6.88 -5.30 12.31
N LYS A 52 8.15 -5.72 12.38
CA LYS A 52 9.30 -4.85 12.74
C LYS A 52 9.99 -4.22 11.52
N ARG A 53 9.59 -4.58 10.29
CA ARG A 53 10.21 -4.11 9.06
C ARG A 53 9.47 -2.91 8.50
N VAL A 54 10.23 -2.05 7.83
CA VAL A 54 9.78 -0.83 7.17
C VAL A 54 10.16 -0.98 5.69
N ILE A 55 9.20 -0.75 4.80
CA ILE A 55 9.39 -0.82 3.35
C ILE A 55 9.00 0.54 2.78
N GLU A 56 9.95 1.20 2.11
CA GLU A 56 9.69 2.44 1.40
C GLU A 56 9.07 2.17 0.03
N LEU A 57 7.99 2.90 -0.26
CA LEU A 57 7.20 2.74 -1.46
C LEU A 57 7.09 4.09 -2.18
N LYS A 58 7.32 4.09 -3.49
CA LYS A 58 7.06 5.25 -4.34
C LYS A 58 5.65 5.18 -4.87
N VAL A 59 4.90 6.27 -4.76
CA VAL A 59 3.55 6.38 -5.32
C VAL A 59 3.65 6.70 -6.81
N LEU A 60 3.05 5.83 -7.63
CA LEU A 60 3.03 5.93 -9.09
C LEU A 60 1.70 6.46 -9.63
N ASP A 61 0.61 6.15 -8.94
CA ASP A 61 -0.74 6.63 -9.28
C ASP A 61 -1.61 6.73 -8.02
N VAL A 62 -2.62 7.59 -8.06
CA VAL A 62 -3.53 7.87 -6.94
C VAL A 62 -4.97 8.01 -7.43
N SER A 63 -5.89 7.33 -6.77
CA SER A 63 -7.32 7.44 -7.01
C SER A 63 -8.11 7.53 -5.70
N PHE A 64 -8.86 8.61 -5.55
CA PHE A 64 -9.78 8.82 -4.44
C PHE A 64 -11.19 8.40 -4.87
N LEU A 65 -11.77 7.43 -4.18
CA LEU A 65 -13.08 6.87 -4.47
C LEU A 65 -14.05 7.15 -3.31
N PRO A 66 -14.87 8.21 -3.42
CA PRO A 66 -15.89 8.48 -2.43
C PRO A 66 -16.89 7.32 -2.30
N GLY A 67 -17.15 6.84 -1.08
CA GLY A 67 -18.04 5.69 -0.84
C GLY A 67 -17.44 4.32 -1.21
N GLY A 68 -16.18 4.26 -1.66
CA GLY A 68 -15.56 3.07 -2.25
C GLY A 68 -15.32 1.90 -1.29
N THR A 69 -15.48 2.06 0.02
CA THR A 69 -15.29 0.96 0.99
C THR A 69 -16.53 0.09 1.13
N LEU A 70 -17.71 0.63 0.78
CA LEU A 70 -19.02 0.04 1.10
C LEU A 70 -19.16 -0.34 2.59
N GLN A 71 -18.35 0.30 3.45
CA GLN A 71 -18.24 0.03 4.90
C GLN A 71 -17.89 -1.44 5.25
N VAL A 72 -17.24 -2.16 4.33
CA VAL A 72 -16.76 -3.52 4.59
C VAL A 72 -15.42 -3.46 5.30
N GLY A 73 -15.33 -4.04 6.50
CA GLY A 73 -14.07 -4.11 7.24
C GLY A 73 -13.61 -2.79 7.88
N THR A 74 -14.39 -1.72 7.79
CA THR A 74 -13.99 -0.38 8.22
C THR A 74 -15.20 0.54 8.43
N LYS A 75 -15.07 1.51 9.34
CA LYS A 75 -16.06 2.59 9.54
C LYS A 75 -15.91 3.73 8.53
N HIS A 76 -14.76 3.82 7.88
CA HIS A 76 -14.41 4.86 6.92
C HIS A 76 -15.16 4.61 5.60
N LYS A 77 -15.78 5.64 5.03
CA LYS A 77 -16.67 5.49 3.86
C LYS A 77 -15.92 5.52 2.53
N HIS A 78 -14.83 6.27 2.46
CA HIS A 78 -14.12 6.55 1.23
C HIS A 78 -12.89 5.65 1.12
N MET A 79 -12.45 5.38 -0.11
CA MET A 79 -11.31 4.52 -0.39
C MET A 79 -10.27 5.28 -1.19
N LEU A 80 -9.04 5.30 -0.70
CA LEU A 80 -7.85 5.71 -1.44
C LEU A 80 -7.23 4.46 -2.05
N ILE A 81 -7.00 4.48 -3.35
CA ILE A 81 -6.28 3.45 -4.08
C ILE A 81 -5.00 4.08 -4.63
N MET A 82 -3.87 3.44 -4.37
CA MET A 82 -2.57 3.86 -4.89
C MET A 82 -1.91 2.70 -5.62
N GLU A 83 -1.27 2.99 -6.75
CA GLU A 83 -0.27 2.11 -7.34
C GLU A 83 1.10 2.53 -6.84
N VAL A 84 1.90 1.56 -6.40
CA VAL A 84 3.19 1.81 -5.76
C VAL A 84 4.27 0.84 -6.22
N GLU A 85 5.52 1.26 -6.11
CA GLU A 85 6.68 0.38 -6.29
C GLU A 85 7.60 0.39 -5.07
N ILE A 86 8.31 -0.72 -4.84
CA ILE A 86 9.27 -0.84 -3.74
C ILE A 86 10.57 -0.14 -4.14
N MET A 87 10.98 0.85 -3.36
CA MET A 87 12.21 1.60 -3.63
C MET A 87 13.49 0.75 -3.46
N THR A 88 13.50 -0.15 -2.47
CA THR A 88 14.66 -1.00 -2.14
C THR A 88 14.80 -2.25 -3.01
N ALA A 89 13.86 -2.54 -3.93
CA ALA A 89 13.88 -3.76 -4.76
C ALA A 89 14.90 -3.70 -5.91
N SER A 90 15.60 -2.58 -6.08
CA SER A 90 16.57 -2.36 -7.15
C SER A 90 17.93 -3.06 -6.92
N GLU A 91 18.24 -3.53 -5.71
CA GLU A 91 19.55 -4.17 -5.42
C GLU A 91 19.59 -5.68 -5.73
N HIS A 92 18.44 -6.31 -5.99
CA HIS A 92 18.35 -7.76 -6.26
C HIS A 92 17.82 -8.12 -7.66
N LYS A 93 17.89 -7.22 -8.64
CA LYS A 93 17.85 -7.64 -10.05
C LYS A 93 19.25 -8.12 -10.43
N SER A 94 19.51 -9.42 -10.26
CA SER A 94 20.72 -10.05 -10.80
C SER A 94 20.85 -9.66 -12.27
N LYS A 95 21.95 -8.99 -12.64
CA LYS A 95 22.34 -8.83 -14.04
C LYS A 95 22.29 -10.21 -14.70
N ASN A 96 21.43 -10.38 -15.70
CA ASN A 96 21.50 -11.53 -16.59
C ASN A 96 22.91 -11.56 -17.18
N HIS A 97 23.76 -12.47 -16.69
CA HIS A 97 25.03 -12.80 -17.32
C HIS A 97 24.70 -13.52 -18.64
N ASN A 98 24.61 -12.76 -19.73
CA ASN A 98 24.68 -13.33 -21.07
C ASN A 98 26.12 -13.86 -21.28
N SER A 99 26.33 -15.13 -20.98
CA SER A 99 27.50 -15.86 -21.46
C SER A 99 27.17 -16.48 -22.80
N VAL A 100 27.42 -15.75 -23.89
CA VAL A 100 27.59 -16.36 -25.22
C VAL A 100 29.03 -16.87 -25.25
N VAL A 101 29.20 -18.18 -25.12
CA VAL A 101 30.48 -18.85 -25.31
C VAL A 101 30.73 -18.96 -26.81
N LYS A 102 31.88 -18.46 -27.27
CA LYS A 102 32.38 -18.60 -28.65
C LYS A 102 32.83 -20.02 -28.95
#